data_AF-A0A934CLC6-F1
#
_entry.id   AF-A0A934CLC6-F1
#
_cell.length_a   1.000
_cell.length_b   1.000
_cell.length_c   1.000
_cell.angle_alpha   90.00
_cell.angle_beta   90.00
_cell.angle_gamma   90.00
#
_symmetry.space_group_name_H-M   'P 1'
#
loop_
_entity.id
_entity.type
_entity.pdbx_description
1 polymer ?
#
loop_
_entity_poly.entity_id
_entity_poly.type
_entity_poly.pdbx_seq_one_letter_code
_entity_poly.pdbx_strand_id
1 'polypeptide(L)'
;MKNKLKVVVDTNILLVSISSKSKYHWVYEKLLNDEFDLFVTNEVLMEYEEIISSKYNSRLAKNVIRTLLLLPNVHQATIYYNWNLIENDADDNKFVDCAVNSNSHV
;
A
#
# COMPACT_ATOMS: atom_id res chain seq x y z
N MET A 1 -4.31 -7.94 -22.32
CA MET A 1 -4.37 -7.23 -21.03
C MET A 1 -3.34 -6.11 -21.11
N LYS A 2 -3.73 -4.85 -20.82
CA LYS A 2 -2.74 -3.76 -20.75
C LYS A 2 -1.83 -4.05 -19.56
N ASN A 3 -0.51 -3.98 -19.75
CA ASN A 3 0.46 -4.15 -18.69
C ASN A 3 0.40 -2.89 -17.82
N LYS A 4 -0.30 -2.93 -16.69
CA LYS A 4 -0.37 -1.82 -15.75
C LYS A 4 0.91 -1.74 -14.94
N LEU A 5 1.22 -0.54 -14.46
CA LEU A 5 2.32 -0.36 -13.51
C LEU A 5 1.96 -1.14 -12.24
N LYS A 6 2.89 -1.97 -11.77
CA LYS A 6 2.75 -2.69 -10.50
C LYS A 6 3.53 -1.93 -9.45
N VAL A 7 2.88 -1.61 -8.34
CA VAL A 7 3.50 -0.85 -7.26
C VAL A 7 3.17 -1.44 -5.90
N VAL A 8 4.07 -1.23 -4.95
CA VAL A 8 3.82 -1.26 -3.51
C VAL A 8 3.95 0.18 -3.05
N VAL A 9 2.95 0.67 -2.31
CA VAL A 9 2.96 2.08 -1.89
C VAL A 9 3.46 2.17 -0.45
N ASP A 10 4.40 3.07 -0.17
CA ASP A 10 4.81 3.33 1.20
C ASP A 10 3.66 3.93 2.05
N THR A 11 3.65 3.64 3.35
CA THR A 11 2.62 4.13 4.26
C THR A 11 2.51 5.64 4.29
N ASN A 12 3.63 6.37 4.22
CA ASN A 12 3.59 7.84 4.23
C ASN A 12 2.92 8.38 2.97
N ILE A 13 3.19 7.77 1.82
CA ILE A 13 2.60 8.17 0.54
C ILE A 13 1.09 7.88 0.54
N LEU A 14 0.68 6.69 1.00
CA LEU A 14 -0.74 6.39 1.14
C LEU A 14 -1.41 7.39 2.08
N LEU A 15 -0.85 7.60 3.27
CA LEU A 15 -1.39 8.47 4.31
C LEU A 15 -1.67 9.88 3.78
N VAL A 16 -0.69 10.50 3.11
CA VAL A 16 -0.84 11.86 2.59
C VAL A 16 -1.73 11.93 1.36
N SER A 17 -1.97 10.84 0.64
CA SER A 17 -2.80 10.81 -0.57
C SER A 17 -4.30 10.67 -0.29
N ILE A 18 -4.71 10.15 0.87
CA ILE A 18 -6.14 9.89 1.17
C ILE A 18 -6.99 11.17 1.15
N SER A 19 -6.44 12.29 1.61
CA SER A 19 -7.18 13.56 1.69
C SER A 19 -7.28 14.24 0.34
N SER A 20 -8.50 14.59 -0.09
CA SER A 20 -8.76 15.35 -1.32
C SER A 20 -8.18 16.78 -1.32
N LYS A 21 -7.77 17.28 -0.15
CA LYS A 21 -7.08 18.57 -0.02
C LYS A 21 -5.56 18.45 -0.22
N SER A 22 -5.03 17.24 -0.26
CA SER A 22 -3.60 17.01 -0.44
C SER A 22 -3.19 17.23 -1.89
N LYS A 23 -2.04 17.86 -2.11
CA LYS A 23 -1.41 17.93 -3.44
C LYS A 23 -1.03 16.55 -3.99
N TYR A 24 -1.01 15.51 -3.15
CA TYR A 24 -0.70 14.13 -3.52
C TYR A 24 -1.95 13.26 -3.69
N HIS A 25 -3.16 13.86 -3.62
CA HIS A 25 -4.41 13.11 -3.74
C HIS A 25 -4.53 12.31 -5.04
N TRP A 26 -3.87 12.79 -6.10
CA TRP A 26 -3.84 12.15 -7.40
C TRP A 26 -3.36 10.69 -7.35
N VAL A 27 -2.53 10.30 -6.36
CA VAL A 27 -2.11 8.90 -6.18
C VAL A 27 -3.30 8.03 -5.81
N TYR A 28 -4.10 8.47 -4.85
CA TYR A 28 -5.29 7.76 -4.39
C TYR A 28 -6.38 7.77 -5.47
N GLU A 29 -6.54 8.87 -6.21
CA GLU A 29 -7.47 8.92 -7.35
C GLU A 29 -7.10 7.92 -8.45
N LYS A 30 -5.82 7.82 -8.82
CA LYS A 30 -5.34 6.83 -9.80
C LYS A 30 -5.58 5.40 -9.35
N LEU A 31 -5.41 5.13 -8.05
CA LEU A 31 -5.70 3.81 -7.47
C LEU A 31 -7.19 3.49 -7.60
N LEU A 32 -8.07 4.42 -7.23
CA LEU A 32 -9.52 4.26 -7.35
C LEU A 32 -9.99 4.10 -8.80
N ASN A 33 -9.28 4.73 -9.75
CA ASN A 33 -9.57 4.70 -11.18
C ASN A 33 -8.94 3.52 -11.93
N ASP A 34 -8.43 2.51 -11.22
CA ASP A 34 -7.89 1.29 -11.83
C ASP A 34 -6.67 1.54 -12.75
N GLU A 35 -5.91 2.62 -12.54
CA GLU A 35 -4.82 3.05 -13.42
C GLU A 35 -3.48 2.32 -13.18
N PHE A 36 -3.31 1.69 -12.02
CA PHE A 36 -2.14 0.87 -11.67
C PHE A 36 -2.56 -0.27 -10.73
N ASP A 37 -1.72 -1.30 -10.63
CA ASP A 37 -1.93 -2.45 -9.75
C ASP A 37 -1.14 -2.25 -8.44
N LEU A 38 -1.85 -2.23 -7.31
CA LEU A 38 -1.27 -2.11 -5.97
C LEU A 38 -1.09 -3.50 -5.37
N PHE A 39 0.12 -3.81 -4.92
CA PHE A 39 0.42 -5.03 -4.17
C PHE A 39 0.58 -4.71 -2.69
N VAL A 40 -0.02 -5.55 -1.85
CA VAL A 40 0.01 -5.41 -0.39
C VAL A 40 0.16 -6.78 0.26
N THR A 41 0.72 -6.81 1.47
CA THR A 41 0.70 -7.98 2.35
C THR A 41 -0.21 -7.70 3.55
N ASN A 42 -0.47 -8.71 4.38
CA ASN A 42 -1.18 -8.48 5.64
C ASN A 42 -0.40 -7.51 6.56
N GLU A 43 0.92 -7.60 6.59
CA GLU A 43 1.76 -6.70 7.41
C GLU A 43 1.66 -5.25 6.93
N VAL A 44 1.74 -5.01 5.61
CA VAL A 44 1.54 -3.69 5.01
C VAL A 44 0.14 -3.14 5.31
N LEU A 45 -0.90 -3.96 5.18
CA LEU A 45 -2.28 -3.53 5.50
C LEU A 45 -2.47 -3.20 6.99
N MET A 46 -1.86 -3.95 7.89
CA MET A 46 -1.90 -3.67 9.33
C MET A 46 -1.20 -2.35 9.65
N GLU A 47 -0.04 -2.08 9.05
CA GLU A 47 0.67 -0.82 9.23
C GLU A 47 -0.15 0.36 8.70
N TYR A 48 -0.75 0.24 7.51
CA TYR A 48 -1.67 1.25 6.99
C TYR A 48 -2.80 1.53 7.97
N GLU A 49 -3.45 0.49 8.51
CA GLU A 49 -4.55 0.67 9.46
C GLU A 49 -4.08 1.40 10.72
N GLU A 50 -2.94 1.00 11.29
CA GLU A 50 -2.36 1.59 12.49
C GLU A 50 -2.00 3.06 12.28
N ILE A 51 -1.25 3.39 11.23
CA ILE A 51 -0.78 4.75 10.97
C ILE A 51 -1.94 5.68 10.60
N ILE A 52 -2.89 5.24 9.77
CA ILE A 52 -4.06 6.06 9.44
C ILE A 52 -4.94 6.27 10.67
N SER A 53 -5.12 5.25 11.52
CA SER A 53 -5.90 5.35 12.75
C SER A 53 -5.28 6.35 13.72
N SER A 54 -3.95 6.30 13.89
CA SER A 54 -3.17 7.20 14.74
C SER A 54 -3.21 8.65 14.27
N LYS A 55 -3.10 8.89 12.96
CA LYS A 55 -3.03 10.26 12.39
C LYS A 55 -4.39 10.90 12.13
N TYR A 56 -5.43 10.10 11.89
CA TYR A 56 -6.77 10.58 11.61
C TYR A 56 -7.80 10.07 12.62
N ASN A 57 -8.27 8.84 12.43
CA ASN A 57 -9.15 8.11 13.33
C ASN A 57 -9.39 6.69 12.80
N SER A 58 -9.77 5.78 13.69
CA SER A 58 -10.02 4.37 13.39
C SER A 58 -11.13 4.14 12.35
N ARG A 59 -12.14 5.01 12.30
CA ARG A 59 -13.22 4.89 11.30
C ARG A 59 -12.70 5.12 9.89
N LEU A 60 -11.86 6.14 9.69
CA LEU A 60 -11.23 6.40 8.40
C LEU A 60 -10.29 5.26 7.99
N ALA A 61 -9.45 4.79 8.92
CA ALA A 61 -8.54 3.68 8.67
C ALA A 61 -9.27 2.44 8.15
N LYS A 62 -10.31 1.99 8.88
CA LYS A 62 -11.15 0.86 8.46
C LYS A 62 -11.81 1.05 7.10
N ASN A 63 -12.25 2.26 6.79
CA ASN A 63 -12.84 2.56 5.50
C ASN A 63 -11.79 2.44 4.38
N VAL A 64 -10.58 2.98 4.57
CA VAL A 64 -9.50 2.88 3.58
C VAL A 64 -9.10 1.42 3.38
N ILE A 65 -8.85 0.65 4.43
CA ILE A 65 -8.51 -0.78 4.32
C ILE A 65 -9.62 -1.56 3.61
N ARG A 66 -10.88 -1.32 3.98
CA ARG A 66 -12.03 -1.94 3.30
C ARG A 66 -12.06 -1.58 1.81
N THR A 67 -11.80 -0.32 1.45
CA THR A 67 -11.71 0.09 0.05
C THR A 67 -10.60 -0.66 -0.67
N LEU A 68 -9.39 -0.73 -0.11
CA LEU A 68 -8.27 -1.46 -0.69
C LEU A 68 -8.63 -2.92 -0.94
N LEU A 69 -9.24 -3.61 0.02
CA LEU A 69 -9.64 -5.02 -0.12
C LEU A 69 -10.74 -5.27 -1.16
N LEU A 70 -11.48 -4.24 -1.57
CA LEU A 70 -12.59 -4.34 -2.52
C LEU A 70 -12.20 -3.90 -3.95
N LEU A 71 -11.08 -3.20 -4.11
CA LEU A 71 -10.63 -2.72 -5.42
C LEU A 71 -10.05 -3.88 -6.26
N PRO A 72 -10.43 -3.99 -7.56
CA PRO A 72 -9.99 -5.10 -8.41
C PRO A 72 -8.50 -5.08 -8.77
N ASN A 73 -7.85 -3.91 -8.66
CA ASN A 73 -6.43 -3.68 -8.87
C ASN A 73 -5.60 -3.68 -7.58
N VAL A 74 -6.16 -4.16 -6.48
CA VAL A 74 -5.39 -4.38 -5.26
C VAL A 74 -5.20 -5.88 -5.07
N HIS A 75 -3.94 -6.30 -5.01
CA HIS A 75 -3.56 -7.70 -4.97
C HIS A 75 -2.86 -8.00 -3.65
N GLN A 76 -3.45 -8.91 -2.87
CA GLN A 76 -2.78 -9.45 -1.69
C GLN A 76 -1.72 -10.47 -2.09
N ALA A 77 -0.46 -10.17 -1.75
CA ALA A 77 0.66 -11.07 -1.88
C ALA A 77 0.91 -11.81 -0.56
N THR A 78 1.26 -13.09 -0.65
CA THR A 78 1.74 -13.87 0.51
C THR A 78 3.25 -13.96 0.44
N ILE A 79 3.93 -13.51 1.49
CA ILE A 79 5.39 -13.59 1.60
C ILE A 79 5.76 -14.96 2.17
N TYR A 80 6.60 -15.68 1.44
CA TYR A 80 7.13 -16.99 1.84
C TYR A 80 8.61 -16.95 2.23
N TYR A 81 9.26 -15.82 1.99
CA TYR A 81 10.68 -15.62 2.24
C TYR A 81 10.94 -14.15 2.56
N ASN A 82 11.55 -13.90 3.71
CA ASN A 82 11.95 -12.56 4.13
C ASN A 82 13.41 -12.36 3.77
N TRP A 83 13.71 -11.41 2.89
CA TRP A 83 15.06 -11.21 2.39
C TRP A 83 15.93 -10.45 3.38
N ASN A 84 15.33 -9.64 4.26
CA ASN A 84 16.01 -8.83 5.27
C ASN A 84 17.13 -7.96 4.68
N LEU A 85 16.86 -7.31 3.53
CA LEU A 85 17.84 -6.51 2.79
C LEU A 85 18.14 -5.16 3.45
N ILE A 86 17.21 -4.63 4.24
CA ILE A 86 17.37 -3.36 4.95
C ILE A 86 17.74 -3.66 6.40
N GLU A 87 19.03 -3.54 6.73
CA GLU A 87 19.52 -3.79 8.09
C GLU A 87 19.27 -2.62 9.05
N ASN A 88 19.38 -1.38 8.54
CA ASN A 88 19.27 -0.16 9.35
C ASN A 88 17.82 0.18 9.74
N ASP A 89 16.85 -0.35 8.99
CA ASP A 89 15.42 -0.22 9.26
C ASP A 89 14.73 -1.55 8.88
N ALA A 90 14.74 -2.48 9.82
CA ALA A 90 14.28 -3.83 9.57
C ALA A 90 12.77 -3.89 9.25
N ASP A 91 11.99 -2.90 9.69
CA ASP A 91 10.55 -2.87 9.50
C ASP A 91 10.19 -2.63 8.02
N ASP A 92 10.94 -1.77 7.33
CA ASP A 92 10.75 -1.46 5.90
C ASP A 92 10.95 -2.68 4.98
N ASN A 93 11.55 -3.78 5.47
CA ASN A 93 11.64 -5.02 4.70
C ASN A 93 10.27 -5.54 4.27
N LYS A 94 9.18 -5.26 5.01
CA LYS A 94 7.82 -5.71 4.63
C LYS A 94 7.38 -5.16 3.26
N PHE A 95 7.85 -3.96 2.89
CA PHE A 95 7.57 -3.34 1.58
C PHE A 95 8.47 -3.91 0.49
N VAL A 96 9.76 -4.08 0.79
CA VAL A 96 10.73 -4.67 -0.15
C VAL A 96 10.41 -6.11 -0.47
N ASP A 97 10.10 -6.92 0.54
CA ASP A 97 9.73 -8.32 0.38
C ASP A 97 8.45 -8.44 -0.46
N CYS A 98 7.48 -7.53 -0.26
CA CYS A 98 6.30 -7.43 -1.12
C CYS A 98 6.67 -7.09 -2.57
N ALA A 99 7.54 -6.11 -2.79
CA ALA A 99 7.94 -5.68 -4.13
C ALA A 99 8.68 -6.78 -4.89
N VAL A 100 9.63 -7.45 -4.24
CA VAL A 100 10.38 -8.56 -4.82
C VAL A 100 9.45 -9.72 -5.15
N ASN A 101 8.54 -10.09 -4.24
CA ASN A 101 7.60 -11.20 -4.47
C ASN A 101 6.63 -10.93 -5.63
N SER A 102 6.17 -9.68 -5.78
CA SER A 102 5.20 -9.28 -6.79
C SER A 102 5.81 -8.80 -8.11
N ASN A 103 7.14 -8.68 -8.18
CA ASN A 103 7.89 -8.04 -9.26
C ASN A 103 7.32 -6.65 -9.58
N SER A 104 7.31 -5.79 -8.56
CA SER A 104 6.73 -4.44 -8.59
C SER A 104 7.72 -3.38 -8.10
N HIS A 105 7.36 -2.11 -8.27
CA HIS A 105 8.14 -0.96 -7.79
C HIS A 105 7.68 -0.53 -6.39
N VAL A 106 8.61 -0.27 -5.48
CA VAL A 106 8.38 0.45 -4.21
C VAL A 106 8.63 1.94 -4.41
#